data_AF-A0A7J9XY48-F1
#
_entry.id   AF-A0A7J9XY48-F1
#
_cell.length_a   1.000
_cell.length_b   1.000
_cell.length_c   1.000
_cell.angle_alpha   90.00
_cell.angle_beta   90.00
_cell.angle_gamma   90.00
#
_symmetry.space_group_name_H-M   'P 1'
#
loop_
_entity.id
_entity.type
_entity.pdbx_description
1 polymer ?
#
loop_
_entity_poly.entity_id
_entity_poly.type
_entity_poly.pdbx_seq_one_letter_code
_entity_poly.pdbx_strand_id
1 'polypeptide(L)'
;MKWNLRLAAANRGIWKASELQRMLAEHGLVISAGKMSGLWSGNPASIKLDDLDVICAVLGCQIGDVLIPEPEKVRRPGTEEAPKAAAAGTP
;
A
#
# COMPACT_ATOMS: atom_id res chain seq x y z
N MET A 1 3.31 0.56 6.45
CA MET A 1 2.89 0.83 5.07
C MET A 1 1.67 -0.03 4.80
N LYS A 2 0.61 0.58 4.29
CA LYS A 2 -0.62 -0.10 3.89
C LYS A 2 -0.66 -0.21 2.37
N TRP A 3 -0.89 -1.41 1.87
CA TRP A 3 -1.11 -1.66 0.46
C TRP A 3 -2.53 -1.27 0.03
N ASN A 4 -2.65 -0.49 -1.04
CA ASN A 4 -3.90 0.12 -1.50
C ASN A 4 -4.14 -0.06 -3.02
N LEU A 5 -3.51 -1.07 -3.64
CA LEU A 5 -3.56 -1.28 -5.09
C LEU A 5 -4.99 -1.32 -5.64
N ARG A 6 -5.88 -2.09 -5.01
CA ARG A 6 -7.26 -2.26 -5.51
C ARG A 6 -8.03 -0.94 -5.56
N LEU A 7 -7.90 -0.10 -4.54
CA LEU A 7 -8.57 1.20 -4.52
C LEU A 7 -7.92 2.17 -5.50
N ALA A 8 -6.58 2.17 -5.57
CA ALA A 8 -5.85 2.97 -6.56
C ALA A 8 -6.28 2.64 -7.99
N ALA A 9 -6.45 1.36 -8.32
CA ALA A 9 -6.93 0.87 -9.61
C ALA A 9 -8.41 1.23 -9.86
N ALA A 10 -9.28 1.04 -8.87
CA ALA A 10 -10.70 1.37 -8.97
C ALA A 10 -10.94 2.87 -9.25
N ASN A 11 -10.17 3.76 -8.63
CA ASN A 11 -10.22 5.21 -8.90
C ASN A 11 -9.88 5.57 -10.36
N ARG A 12 -9.29 4.64 -11.11
CA ARG A 12 -8.93 4.77 -12.53
C ARG A 12 -9.80 3.90 -13.45
N GLY A 13 -10.89 3.36 -12.92
CA GLY A 13 -11.84 2.56 -13.68
C GLY A 13 -11.44 1.09 -13.88
N ILE A 14 -10.40 0.61 -13.20
CA ILE A 14 -9.94 -0.78 -13.30
C ILE A 14 -10.51 -1.57 -12.11
N TRP A 15 -11.46 -2.46 -12.40
CA TRP A 15 -12.24 -3.15 -11.35
C TRP A 15 -11.88 -4.63 -11.21
N LYS A 16 -11.12 -5.20 -12.14
CA LYS A 16 -10.79 -6.63 -12.17
C LYS A 16 -9.28 -6.84 -12.09
N ALA A 17 -8.86 -7.77 -11.22
CA ALA A 17 -7.45 -8.13 -11.05
C ALA A 17 -6.81 -8.60 -12.37
N SER A 18 -7.54 -9.37 -13.16
CA SER A 18 -7.08 -9.90 -14.46
C SER A 18 -6.94 -8.81 -15.53
N GLU A 19 -7.71 -7.73 -15.42
CA GLU A 19 -7.58 -6.57 -16.31
C GLU A 19 -6.27 -5.83 -16.00
N LEU A 20 -6.02 -5.51 -14.72
CA LEU A 20 -4.75 -4.92 -14.31
C LEU A 20 -3.58 -5.84 -14.69
N GLN A 21 -3.69 -7.14 -14.46
CA GLN A 21 -2.65 -8.12 -14.82
C GLN A 21 -2.27 -8.04 -16.31
N ARG A 22 -3.26 -7.93 -17.19
CA ARG A 22 -3.03 -7.78 -18.63
C ARG A 22 -2.31 -6.48 -18.95
N MET A 23 -2.77 -5.37 -18.38
CA MET A 23 -2.13 -4.05 -18.57
C MET A 23 -0.68 -4.05 -18.06
N LEU A 24 -0.40 -4.66 -16.91
CA LEU A 24 0.97 -4.80 -16.41
C LEU A 24 1.86 -5.61 -17.37
N ALA A 25 1.33 -6.69 -17.95
CA ALA A 25 2.06 -7.51 -18.91
C ALA A 25 2.40 -6.75 -20.20
N GLU A 26 1.53 -5.85 -20.66
CA GLU A 26 1.79 -4.97 -21.81
C GLU A 26 2.97 -4.01 -21.57
N HIS A 27 3.28 -3.73 -20.30
CA HIS A 27 4.42 -2.92 -19.87
C HIS A 27 5.60 -3.76 -19.34
N GLY A 28 5.65 -5.05 -19.66
CA GLY A 28 6.77 -5.94 -19.33
C GLY A 28 6.73 -6.57 -17.94
N LEU A 29 5.70 -6.30 -17.13
CA LEU A 29 5.51 -6.90 -15.81
C LEU A 29 4.56 -8.10 -15.89
N VAL A 30 5.12 -9.27 -16.18
CA VAL A 30 4.37 -10.53 -16.26
C VAL A 30 4.25 -11.18 -14.88
N ILE A 31 3.04 -11.16 -14.31
CA ILE A 31 2.73 -11.71 -12.98
C ILE A 31 1.82 -12.94 -13.14
N SER A 32 2.05 -14.00 -12.35
CA SER A 32 1.14 -15.14 -12.31
C SER A 32 -0.22 -14.78 -11.69
N ALA A 33 -1.29 -15.51 -12.04
CA ALA A 33 -2.62 -15.26 -11.49
C ALA A 33 -2.64 -15.33 -9.94
N GLY A 34 -1.88 -16.25 -9.35
CA GLY A 34 -1.75 -16.38 -7.89
C GLY A 34 -1.09 -15.16 -7.25
N LYS A 35 0.05 -14.69 -7.78
CA LYS A 35 0.74 -13.48 -7.29
C LYS A 35 -0.14 -12.24 -7.50
N MET A 36 -0.85 -12.15 -8.63
CA MET A 36 -1.79 -11.07 -8.89
C MET A 36 -2.95 -11.04 -7.88
N SER A 37 -3.53 -12.20 -7.56
CA SER A 37 -4.60 -12.30 -6.55
C SER A 37 -4.12 -11.83 -5.18
N GLY A 38 -2.90 -12.21 -4.79
CA GLY A 38 -2.26 -11.73 -3.56
C GLY A 38 -2.04 -10.22 -3.54
N LEU A 39 -1.58 -9.64 -4.64
CA LEU A 39 -1.44 -8.19 -4.80
C LEU A 39 -2.79 -7.46 -4.83
N TRP A 40 -3.84 -8.07 -5.37
CA TRP A 40 -5.13 -7.42 -5.53
C TRP A 40 -5.93 -7.37 -4.22
N SER A 41 -5.93 -8.46 -3.47
CA SER A 41 -6.80 -8.63 -2.30
C SER A 41 -6.06 -8.57 -0.96
N GLY A 42 -4.74 -8.69 -0.96
CA GLY A 42 -3.92 -8.82 0.26
C GLY A 42 -2.90 -7.70 0.44
N ASN A 43 -2.05 -7.88 1.45
CA ASN A 43 -0.87 -7.04 1.69
C ASN A 43 0.37 -7.86 1.32
N PRO A 44 1.09 -7.54 0.24
CA PRO A 44 2.25 -8.31 -0.18
C PRO A 44 3.36 -8.23 0.87
N ALA A 45 4.05 -9.35 1.12
CA ALA A 45 5.20 -9.39 2.02
C ALA A 45 6.38 -8.58 1.46
N SER A 46 6.53 -8.55 0.14
CA SER A 46 7.54 -7.77 -0.56
C SER A 46 7.08 -7.40 -1.97
N ILE A 47 7.61 -6.30 -2.48
CA ILE A 47 7.50 -5.89 -3.89
C ILE A 47 8.82 -5.25 -4.32
N LYS A 48 9.24 -5.52 -5.56
CA LYS A 48 10.41 -4.85 -6.14
C LYS A 48 10.05 -3.41 -6.47
N LEU A 49 11.01 -2.50 -6.33
CA LEU A 49 10.78 -1.09 -6.69
C LEU A 49 10.53 -0.94 -8.19
N ASP A 50 11.22 -1.70 -9.04
CA ASP A 50 10.98 -1.73 -10.49
C ASP A 50 9.54 -2.17 -10.84
N ASP A 51 9.02 -3.21 -10.15
CA ASP A 51 7.63 -3.66 -10.34
C ASP A 51 6.64 -2.57 -9.91
N LEU A 52 6.96 -1.84 -8.83
CA LEU A 52 6.14 -0.74 -8.33
C LEU A 52 6.12 0.46 -9.29
N ASP A 53 7.24 0.78 -9.92
CA ASP A 53 7.30 1.83 -10.95
C ASP A 53 6.41 1.49 -12.14
N VAL A 54 6.43 0.24 -12.61
CA VAL A 54 5.54 -0.22 -13.69
C VAL A 54 4.07 -0.12 -13.27
N ILE A 55 3.73 -0.53 -12.05
CA ILE A 55 2.36 -0.39 -11.52
C ILE A 55 1.93 1.08 -11.52
N CYS A 56 2.78 1.98 -11.04
CA CYS A 56 2.47 3.41 -10.98
C CYS A 56 2.32 4.01 -12.38
N ALA A 57 3.17 3.61 -13.33
CA ALA A 57 3.08 4.03 -14.72
C ALA A 57 1.79 3.55 -15.41
N VAL A 58 1.42 2.28 -15.23
CA VAL A 58 0.21 1.68 -15.81
C VAL A 58 -1.07 2.30 -15.23
N LEU A 59 -1.06 2.60 -13.93
CA LEU A 59 -2.18 3.27 -13.30
C LEU A 59 -2.17 4.79 -13.56
N GLY A 60 -1.02 5.41 -13.86
CA GLY A 60 -0.92 6.87 -13.80
C GLY A 60 -1.17 7.36 -12.36
N CYS A 61 -0.49 6.75 -11.40
CA CYS A 61 -0.63 7.06 -9.98
C CYS A 61 0.69 7.46 -9.33
N GLN A 62 0.59 8.08 -8.17
CA GLN A 62 1.75 8.30 -7.32
C GLN A 62 1.97 7.07 -6.43
N ILE A 63 3.21 6.88 -5.96
CA ILE A 63 3.56 5.78 -5.05
C ILE A 63 2.66 5.81 -3.80
N GLY A 64 2.34 7.00 -3.28
CA GLY A 64 1.46 7.20 -2.12
C GLY A 64 0.00 6.76 -2.33
N ASP A 65 -0.45 6.61 -3.58
CA ASP A 65 -1.78 6.06 -3.88
C ASP A 65 -1.82 4.55 -3.63
N VAL A 66 -0.69 3.86 -3.81
CA VAL A 66 -0.55 2.40 -3.72
C VAL A 66 0.04 1.95 -2.38
N LEU A 67 1.02 2.69 -1.86
CA LEU A 67 1.70 2.44 -0.59
C LEU A 67 1.47 3.61 0.36
N ILE A 68 0.50 3.45 1.26
CA ILE A 68 0.12 4.50 2.21
C ILE A 68 0.99 4.39 3.47
N PRO A 69 1.70 5.46 3.87
CA PRO A 69 2.41 5.50 5.15
C PRO A 69 1.44 5.37 6.33
N GLU A 70 1.82 4.57 7.33
CA GLU A 70 1.07 4.40 8.58
C GLU A 70 1.96 4.85 9.74
N PRO A 71 2.07 6.17 9.98
CA PRO A 71 3.02 6.72 10.95
C PRO A 71 2.75 6.25 12.37
N GLU A 72 1.48 5.97 12.71
CA GLU A 72 1.08 5.43 14.01
C GLU A 72 1.68 4.04 14.31
N LYS A 73 2.02 3.27 13.27
CA LYS A 73 2.66 1.95 13.42
C LYS A 73 4.18 2.05 13.58
N VAL A 74 4.77 3.22 13.34
CA VAL A 74 6.21 3.45 13.43
C VAL A 74 6.55 3.92 14.84
N ARG A 75 7.04 3.00 15.69
CA ARG A 75 7.51 3.37 17.02
C ARG A 75 8.93 3.92 16.93
N ARG A 76 9.14 5.15 17.41
CA ARG A 76 10.48 5.72 17.56
C ARG A 76 11.14 5.12 18.80
N PRO A 77 12.34 4.52 18.70
CA PRO A 77 13.08 4.12 19.89
C PRO A 77 13.39 5.37 20.72
N GLY A 78 12.99 5.36 22.01
CA GLY A 78 13.22 6.47 22.95
C GLY A 78 12.04 7.41 23.22
N THR A 79 10.86 7.20 22.61
CA THR A 79 9.63 7.86 23.06
C THR A 79 8.94 6.96 24.09
N GLU A 80 9.43 7.04 25.33
CA GLU A 80 8.70 6.58 26.50
C GLU A 80 7.48 7.52 26.62
N GLU A 81 6.27 6.95 26.54
CA GLU A 81 5.04 7.70 26.81
C GLU A 81 5.14 8.21 28.24
N ALA A 82 5.42 9.50 28.41
CA ALA A 82 5.35 10.14 29.71
C ALA A 82 3.95 9.83 30.29
N PRO A 83 3.85 9.27 31.51
CA PRO A 83 2.56 8.99 32.10
C PRO A 83 1.79 10.30 32.17
N LYS A 84 0.58 10.31 31.59
CA LYS A 84 -0.35 11.43 31.69
C LYS A 84 -0.56 11.71 33.18
N ALA A 85 0.09 12.75 33.68
CA ALA A 85 0.01 13.16 35.07
C ALA A 85 -1.46 13.32 35.45
N ALA A 86 -1.92 12.49 36.39
CA ALA A 86 -3.18 12.68 37.06
C ALA A 86 -3.11 14.01 37.80
N ALA A 87 -3.80 15.03 37.30
CA ALA A 87 -4.03 16.25 38.03
C ALA A 87 -5.04 15.95 39.15
N ALA A 88 -4.52 15.64 40.34
CA ALA A 88 -5.25 15.70 41.59
C ALA A 88 -5.44 17.18 41.98
N GLY A 89 -6.63 17.53 42.46
CA GLY A 89 -6.93 18.87 42.96
C GLY A 89 -8.24 18.90 43.74
N THR A 90 -8.22 18.28 44.92
CA THR A 90 -9.24 18.40 45.98
C THR A 90 -8.99 19.68 46.80
N PRO A 91 -10.05 20.31 47.34
CA PRO A 91 -10.09 20.54 48.79
C PRO A 91 -11.25 19.81 49.48
#